data_AF-A0ABD1P9M7-F1
#
_entry.id   AF-A0ABD1P9M7-F1
#
_cell.length_a   1.000
_cell.length_b   1.000
_cell.length_c   1.000
_cell.angle_alpha   90.00
_cell.angle_beta   90.00
_cell.angle_gamma   90.00
#
_symmetry.space_group_name_H-M   'P 1'
#
loop_
_entity.id
_entity.type
_entity.pdbx_description
1 polymer ?
#
loop_
_entity_poly.entity_id
_entity_poly.type
_entity_poly.pdbx_seq_one_letter_code
_entity_poly.pdbx_strand_id
1 'polypeptide(L)'
;MGAQAVKKYFTPKWEEFSSHGELEDVLEASLASAIRASTLQMKVLGEFRTRMQEQRKLVAQASKADKEHQQAMEGLKAALESARTAYEQMEADLKESDSNLLNMTKQLDNANAAQKVAAEALEAANKEKRRLLEEAKSREEEISGLRKELANSEKGKKEAEDGKKEVEARLGQC
;
A
#
# COMPACT_ATOMS: atom_id res chain seq x y z
N MET A 1 15.35 23.17 86.62
CA MET A 1 14.55 21.95 86.35
C MET A 1 15.37 20.93 85.55
N GLY A 2 16.53 20.47 86.04
CA GLY A 2 17.47 19.65 85.25
C GLY A 2 17.66 18.19 85.73
N ALA A 3 17.27 17.86 86.97
CA ALA A 3 17.60 16.56 87.57
C ALA A 3 16.64 15.42 87.16
N GLN A 4 15.43 15.73 86.70
CA GLN A 4 14.39 14.72 86.44
C GLN A 4 14.46 14.07 85.05
N ALA A 5 15.03 14.76 84.05
CA ALA A 5 15.16 14.23 82.69
C ALA A 5 16.26 13.16 82.55
N VAL A 6 17.24 13.16 83.47
CA VAL A 6 18.38 12.24 83.46
C VAL A 6 18.02 10.88 84.05
N LYS A 7 17.09 10.83 85.02
CA LYS A 7 16.69 9.58 85.73
C LYS A 7 16.12 8.49 84.82
N LYS A 8 15.60 8.83 83.63
CA LYS A 8 15.00 7.83 82.72
C LYS A 8 16.04 6.89 82.08
N TYR A 9 17.33 7.24 82.14
CA TYR A 9 18.42 6.45 81.58
C TYR A 9 19.21 5.65 82.63
N PHE A 10 18.94 5.86 83.93
CA PHE A 10 19.58 5.13 85.01
C PHE A 10 18.67 3.98 85.45
N THR A 11 19.06 2.75 85.10
CA THR A 11 18.38 1.54 85.59
C THR A 11 18.61 1.38 87.11
N PRO A 12 17.76 0.68 87.87
CA PRO A 12 17.98 0.45 89.32
C PRO A 12 19.37 -0.11 89.67
N LYS A 13 19.96 -0.95 88.79
CA LYS A 13 21.34 -1.45 88.91
C LYS A 13 22.41 -0.35 88.89
N TRP A 14 22.14 0.77 88.23
CA TRP A 14 23.03 1.92 88.14
C TRP A 14 23.01 2.75 89.43
N GLU A 15 21.84 2.90 90.06
CA GLU A 15 21.71 3.54 91.37
C GLU A 15 22.42 2.71 92.47
N GLU A 16 22.30 1.39 92.42
CA GLU A 16 22.97 0.46 93.35
C GLU A 16 24.51 0.45 93.18
N PHE A 17 25.01 0.52 91.95
CA PHE A 17 26.45 0.61 91.67
C PHE A 17 27.04 1.97 92.10
N SER A 18 26.32 3.07 91.86
CA SER A 18 26.76 4.42 92.23
C SER A 18 26.74 4.74 93.73
N SER A 19 26.07 3.90 94.54
CA SER A 19 25.98 4.06 95.99
C SER A 19 27.04 3.29 96.77
N HIS A 20 27.76 2.35 96.13
CA HIS A 20 28.76 1.48 96.77
C HIS A 20 30.13 1.44 96.06
N GLY A 21 30.23 1.93 94.82
CA GLY A 21 31.50 2.02 94.08
C GLY A 21 32.27 3.33 94.35
N GLU A 22 33.59 3.29 94.22
CA GLU A 22 34.39 4.52 94.25
C GLU A 22 34.00 5.41 93.06
N LEU A 23 34.04 6.74 93.24
CA LEU A 23 33.60 7.71 92.22
C LEU A 23 34.27 7.48 90.86
N GLU A 24 35.50 6.96 90.87
CA GLU A 24 36.29 6.60 89.71
C GLU A 24 35.64 5.48 88.89
N ASP A 25 35.16 4.40 89.53
CA ASP A 25 34.49 3.27 88.86
C ASP A 25 33.20 3.70 88.15
N VAL A 26 32.44 4.62 88.75
CA VAL A 26 31.19 5.16 88.18
C VAL A 26 31.47 6.03 86.95
N LEU A 27 32.55 6.81 86.98
CA LEU A 27 33.00 7.62 85.85
C LEU A 27 33.53 6.75 84.71
N GLU A 28 34.31 5.71 85.01
CA GLU A 28 34.80 4.75 84.01
C GLU A 28 33.66 4.00 83.33
N ALA A 29 32.68 3.50 84.10
CA ALA A 29 31.50 2.83 83.54
C ALA A 29 30.66 3.77 82.65
N SER A 30 30.53 5.04 83.06
CA SER A 30 29.82 6.08 82.28
C SER A 30 30.54 6.38 80.97
N LEU A 31 31.87 6.55 81.03
CA LEU A 31 32.71 6.82 79.87
C LEU A 31 32.72 5.63 78.91
N ALA A 32 32.86 4.40 79.42
CA ALA A 32 32.79 3.18 78.62
C ALA A 32 31.41 3.01 77.96
N SER A 33 30.33 3.36 78.65
CA SER A 33 28.97 3.39 78.09
C SER A 33 28.84 4.42 76.96
N ALA A 34 29.34 5.64 77.18
CA ALA A 34 29.33 6.71 76.17
C ALA A 34 30.15 6.31 74.92
N ILE A 35 31.35 5.75 75.11
CA ILE A 35 32.20 5.25 74.01
C ILE A 35 31.47 4.17 73.21
N ARG A 36 30.80 3.21 73.88
CA ARG A 36 30.00 2.18 73.21
C ARG A 36 28.83 2.77 72.43
N ALA A 37 28.10 3.72 73.00
CA ALA A 37 26.98 4.40 72.35
C ALA A 37 27.45 5.19 71.11
N SER A 38 28.53 5.96 71.22
CA SER A 38 29.12 6.70 70.10
C SER A 38 29.65 5.77 69.01
N THR A 39 30.27 4.65 69.38
CA THR A 39 30.74 3.63 68.42
C THR A 39 29.58 3.02 67.64
N LEU A 40 28.48 2.69 68.32
CA LEU A 40 27.27 2.18 67.68
C LEU A 40 26.66 3.22 66.73
N GLN A 41 26.57 4.48 67.15
CA GLN A 41 26.07 5.57 66.32
C GLN A 41 26.93 5.77 65.07
N MET A 42 28.26 5.75 65.20
CA MET A 42 29.17 5.85 64.06
C MET A 42 28.99 4.68 63.07
N LYS A 43 28.77 3.46 63.56
CA LYS A 43 28.48 2.30 62.70
C LYS A 43 27.18 2.50 61.91
N VAL A 44 26.11 2.93 62.57
CA VAL A 44 24.82 3.21 61.90
C VAL A 44 24.97 4.33 60.86
N LEU A 45 25.71 5.40 61.16
CA LEU A 45 25.97 6.47 60.21
C LEU A 45 26.79 5.98 59.00
N GLY A 46 27.74 5.07 59.21
CA GLY A 46 28.50 4.44 58.13
C GLY A 46 27.62 3.58 57.21
N GLU A 47 26.75 2.74 57.78
CA GLU A 47 25.79 1.93 57.03
C GLU A 47 24.77 2.81 56.28
N PHE A 48 24.26 3.86 56.93
CA PHE A 48 23.36 4.83 56.31
C PHE A 48 24.03 5.54 55.13
N ARG A 49 25.27 5.99 55.29
CA ARG A 49 26.06 6.61 54.21
C ARG A 49 26.23 5.67 53.02
N THR A 50 26.50 4.39 53.28
CA THR A 50 26.67 3.37 52.23
C THR A 50 25.37 3.16 51.46
N ARG A 51 24.24 2.99 52.17
CA ARG A 51 22.91 2.87 51.55
C ARG A 51 22.55 4.11 50.72
N MET A 52 22.87 5.31 51.20
CA MET A 52 22.62 6.55 50.45
C MET A 52 23.45 6.62 49.16
N GLN A 53 24.68 6.11 49.16
CA GLN A 53 25.50 6.03 47.95
C GLN A 53 24.93 5.03 46.94
N GLU A 54 24.44 3.87 47.39
CA GLU A 54 23.78 2.88 46.54
C GLU A 54 22.49 3.43 45.94
N GLN A 55 21.64 4.07 46.75
CA GLN A 55 20.41 4.71 46.25
C GLN A 55 20.71 5.79 45.21
N ARG A 56 21.74 6.62 45.40
CA ARG A 56 22.16 7.60 44.39
C ARG A 56 22.57 6.96 43.07
N LYS A 57 23.28 5.82 43.12
CA LYS A 57 23.65 5.06 41.92
C LYS A 57 22.40 4.54 41.20
N LEU A 58 21.43 3.99 41.93
CA LEU A 58 20.18 3.48 41.36
C LEU A 58 19.36 4.59 40.71
N VAL A 59 19.23 5.76 41.37
CA VAL A 59 18.52 6.91 40.81
C VAL A 59 19.21 7.42 39.53
N ALA A 60 20.54 7.47 39.51
CA ALA A 60 21.28 7.87 38.31
C ALA A 60 21.08 6.88 37.15
N GLN A 61 21.07 5.58 37.43
CA GLN A 61 20.78 4.54 36.43
C GLN A 61 19.34 4.64 35.91
N ALA A 62 18.36 4.81 36.80
CA ALA A 62 16.96 4.97 36.43
C ALA A 62 16.74 6.23 35.57
N SER A 63 17.38 7.35 35.93
CA SER A 63 17.31 8.59 35.14
C SER A 63 17.93 8.44 33.76
N LYS A 64 19.04 7.68 33.64
CA LYS A 64 19.64 7.38 32.35
C LYS A 64 18.70 6.53 31.48
N ALA A 65 18.13 5.46 32.05
CA ALA A 65 17.19 4.60 31.35
C ALA A 65 15.92 5.35 30.90
N ASP A 66 15.40 6.26 31.72
CA ASP A 66 14.24 7.09 31.38
C ASP A 66 14.53 8.02 30.19
N LYS A 67 15.71 8.62 30.13
CA LYS A 67 16.14 9.43 28.97
C LYS A 67 16.27 8.60 27.69
N GLU A 68 16.88 7.42 27.78
CA GLU A 68 17.00 6.50 26.64
C GLU A 68 15.62 6.05 26.15
N HIS A 69 14.70 5.78 27.07
CA HIS A 69 13.32 5.46 26.75
C HIS A 69 12.60 6.62 26.06
N GLN A 70 12.74 7.85 26.56
CA GLN A 70 12.13 9.03 25.93
C GLN A 70 12.63 9.23 24.50
N GLN A 71 13.95 9.11 24.29
CA GLN A 71 14.54 9.20 22.95
C GLN A 71 14.04 8.10 22.01
N ALA A 72 13.93 6.85 22.50
CA ALA A 72 13.39 5.75 21.71
C ALA A 72 11.92 5.99 21.33
N MET A 73 11.12 6.54 22.24
CA MET A 73 9.70 6.86 21.98
C MET A 73 9.53 7.99 20.97
N GLU A 74 10.38 9.02 21.03
CA GLU A 74 10.40 10.08 20.02
C GLU A 74 10.78 9.54 18.65
N GLY A 75 11.78 8.67 18.57
CA GLY A 75 12.17 7.98 17.34
C GLY A 75 11.03 7.12 16.76
N LEU A 76 10.34 6.35 17.61
CA LEU A 76 9.19 5.55 17.20
C LEU A 76 8.02 6.41 16.71
N LYS A 77 7.75 7.56 17.36
CA LYS A 77 6.71 8.49 16.90
C LYS A 77 7.04 9.06 15.52
N ALA A 78 8.28 9.46 15.29
CA ALA A 78 8.71 9.96 13.98
C ALA A 78 8.60 8.89 12.88
N ALA A 79 9.02 7.66 13.18
CA ALA A 79 8.88 6.52 12.27
C ALA A 79 7.42 6.20 11.95
N LEU A 80 6.55 6.24 12.97
CA LEU A 80 5.11 6.00 12.80
C LEU A 80 4.46 7.08 11.92
N GLU A 81 4.79 8.35 12.14
CA GLU A 81 4.26 9.44 11.32
C GLU A 81 4.72 9.31 9.86
N SER A 82 6.01 9.01 9.64
CA SER A 82 6.54 8.78 8.30
C SER A 82 5.86 7.58 7.61
N ALA A 83 5.66 6.48 8.34
CA ALA A 83 4.98 5.30 7.82
C ALA A 83 3.51 5.59 7.48
N ARG A 84 2.84 6.40 8.30
CA ARG A 84 1.47 6.85 8.05
C ARG A 84 1.37 7.68 6.79
N THR A 85 2.25 8.68 6.60
CA THR A 85 2.25 9.49 5.38
C THR A 85 2.52 8.63 4.14
N ALA A 86 3.45 7.68 4.22
CA ALA A 86 3.72 6.75 3.12
C ALA A 86 2.49 5.88 2.79
N TYR A 87 1.77 5.41 3.81
CA TYR A 87 0.54 4.65 3.64
C TYR A 87 -0.57 5.48 2.99
N GLU A 88 -0.80 6.71 3.44
CA GLU A 88 -1.80 7.62 2.88
C GLU A 88 -1.49 7.94 1.39
N GLN A 89 -0.21 8.10 1.04
CA GLN A 89 0.22 8.26 -0.35
C GLN A 89 -0.07 7.02 -1.19
N MET A 90 0.29 5.83 -0.69
CA MET A 90 0.01 4.56 -1.39
C MET A 90 -1.50 4.35 -1.60
N GLU A 91 -2.33 4.75 -0.63
CA GLU A 91 -3.79 4.66 -0.77
C GLU A 91 -4.32 5.60 -1.86
N ALA A 92 -3.75 6.80 -1.99
CA ALA A 92 -4.09 7.74 -3.06
C ALA A 92 -3.68 7.19 -4.43
N ASP A 93 -2.45 6.69 -4.56
CA ASP A 93 -1.93 6.11 -5.80
C ASP A 93 -2.77 4.90 -6.24
N LEU A 94 -3.21 4.07 -5.28
CA LEU A 94 -4.08 2.92 -5.57
C LEU A 94 -5.44 3.36 -6.13
N LYS A 95 -6.07 4.38 -5.54
CA LYS A 95 -7.34 4.93 -6.03
C LYS A 95 -7.22 5.52 -7.44
N GLU A 96 -6.09 6.18 -7.74
CA GLU A 96 -5.82 6.68 -9.08
C GLU A 96 -5.65 5.54 -10.09
N SER A 97 -4.89 4.51 -9.73
CA SER A 97 -4.72 3.30 -10.55
C SER A 97 -6.06 2.61 -10.84
N ASP A 98 -6.92 2.44 -9.84
CA ASP A 98 -8.25 1.83 -10.02
C ASP A 98 -9.13 2.66 -10.97
N SER A 99 -9.10 3.98 -10.85
CA SER A 99 -9.81 4.89 -11.75
C SER A 99 -9.32 4.76 -13.19
N ASN A 100 -8.00 4.70 -13.37
CA ASN A 100 -7.37 4.52 -14.69
C ASN A 100 -7.73 3.16 -15.31
N LEU A 101 -7.70 2.07 -14.53
CA LEU A 101 -8.13 0.75 -14.99
C LEU A 101 -9.60 0.73 -15.41
N LEU A 102 -10.48 1.38 -14.64
CA LEU A 102 -11.89 1.50 -15.00
C LEU A 102 -12.08 2.25 -16.31
N ASN A 103 -11.33 3.34 -16.52
CA ASN A 103 -11.37 4.12 -17.76
C ASN A 103 -10.85 3.31 -18.96
N MET A 104 -9.73 2.60 -18.80
CA MET A 104 -9.19 1.73 -19.85
C MET A 104 -10.15 0.60 -20.20
N THR A 105 -10.80 -0.01 -19.21
CA THR A 105 -11.80 -1.06 -19.43
C THR A 105 -12.97 -0.54 -20.27
N LYS A 106 -13.51 0.63 -19.93
CA LYS A 106 -14.58 1.27 -20.72
C LYS A 106 -14.14 1.59 -22.16
N GLN A 107 -12.91 2.06 -22.35
CA GLN A 107 -12.38 2.32 -23.70
C GLN A 107 -12.27 1.03 -24.51
N LEU A 108 -11.82 -0.06 -23.89
CA LEU A 108 -11.70 -1.36 -24.52
C LEU A 108 -13.08 -1.94 -24.91
N ASP A 109 -14.08 -1.81 -24.02
CA ASP A 109 -15.45 -2.22 -24.33
C ASP A 109 -16.03 -1.45 -25.53
N ASN A 110 -15.80 -0.13 -25.57
CA ASN A 110 -16.22 0.71 -26.69
C ASN A 110 -15.50 0.32 -28.00
N ALA A 111 -14.20 0.03 -27.93
CA ALA A 111 -13.42 -0.41 -29.09
C ALA A 111 -13.91 -1.77 -29.61
N ASN A 112 -14.21 -2.72 -28.71
CA ASN A 112 -14.78 -4.02 -29.07
C ASN A 112 -16.15 -3.88 -29.72
N ALA A 113 -17.02 -3.00 -29.19
CA ALA A 113 -18.32 -2.72 -29.78
C ALA A 113 -18.18 -2.12 -31.20
N ALA A 114 -17.28 -1.16 -31.37
CA ALA A 114 -16.99 -0.56 -32.67
C ALA A 114 -16.42 -1.58 -33.68
N GLN A 115 -15.53 -2.45 -33.22
CA GLN A 115 -14.97 -3.53 -34.04
C GLN A 115 -16.06 -4.50 -34.53
N LYS A 116 -17.00 -4.85 -33.65
CA LYS A 116 -18.13 -5.71 -34.02
C LYS A 116 -18.98 -5.08 -35.12
N VAL A 117 -19.36 -3.81 -34.96
CA VAL A 117 -20.12 -3.07 -35.98
C VAL A 117 -19.36 -2.99 -37.31
N ALA A 118 -18.05 -2.71 -37.26
CA ALA A 118 -17.22 -2.66 -38.46
C ALA A 118 -17.13 -4.02 -39.16
N ALA A 119 -17.03 -5.12 -38.40
CA ALA A 119 -17.02 -6.47 -38.94
C ALA A 119 -18.34 -6.83 -39.64
N GLU A 120 -19.48 -6.52 -39.01
CA GLU A 120 -20.81 -6.74 -39.59
C GLU A 120 -21.01 -5.91 -40.87
N ALA A 121 -20.58 -4.65 -40.88
CA ALA A 121 -20.65 -3.79 -42.06
C ALA A 121 -19.77 -4.33 -43.21
N LEU A 122 -18.56 -4.82 -42.89
CA LEU A 122 -17.66 -5.41 -43.86
C LEU A 122 -18.24 -6.72 -44.45
N GLU A 123 -18.86 -7.54 -43.62
CA GLU A 123 -19.55 -8.76 -44.08
C GLU A 123 -20.70 -8.42 -45.03
N ALA A 124 -21.54 -7.44 -44.67
CA ALA A 124 -22.63 -6.98 -45.51
C ALA A 124 -22.13 -6.43 -46.87
N ALA A 125 -21.09 -5.59 -46.85
CA ALA A 125 -20.47 -5.06 -48.06
C ALA A 125 -19.88 -6.17 -48.95
N ASN A 126 -19.24 -7.17 -48.35
CA ASN A 126 -18.69 -8.31 -49.09
C ASN A 126 -19.79 -9.18 -49.71
N LYS A 127 -20.91 -9.37 -49.00
CA LYS A 127 -22.08 -10.10 -49.53
C LYS A 127 -22.67 -9.38 -50.73
N GLU A 128 -22.85 -8.07 -50.64
CA GLU A 128 -23.38 -7.25 -51.74
C GLU A 128 -22.42 -7.24 -52.93
N LYS A 129 -21.10 -7.10 -52.69
CA LYS A 129 -20.09 -7.22 -53.74
C LYS A 129 -20.19 -8.56 -54.49
N ARG A 130 -20.38 -9.67 -53.79
CA ARG A 130 -20.57 -10.99 -54.43
C ARG A 130 -21.84 -11.04 -55.28
N ARG A 131 -22.96 -10.50 -54.78
CA ARG A 131 -24.22 -10.42 -55.53
C ARG A 131 -24.04 -9.63 -56.84
N LEU A 132 -23.43 -8.45 -56.76
CA LEU A 132 -23.18 -7.60 -57.92
C LEU A 132 -22.23 -8.25 -58.94
N LEU A 133 -21.23 -9.01 -58.48
CA LEU A 133 -20.34 -9.77 -59.38
C LEU A 133 -21.10 -10.88 -60.12
N GLU A 134 -22.04 -11.55 -59.46
CA GLU A 134 -22.86 -12.59 -60.09
C GLU A 134 -23.83 -11.98 -61.12
N GLU A 135 -24.48 -10.87 -60.78
CA GLU A 135 -25.33 -10.12 -61.71
C GLU A 135 -24.55 -9.59 -62.92
N ALA A 136 -23.33 -9.10 -62.71
CA ALA A 136 -22.46 -8.64 -63.78
C ALA A 136 -22.13 -9.79 -64.75
N LYS A 137 -21.76 -10.97 -64.24
CA LYS A 137 -21.50 -12.16 -65.07
C LYS A 137 -22.73 -12.59 -65.85
N SER A 138 -23.90 -12.66 -65.20
CA SER A 138 -25.16 -13.03 -65.84
C SER A 138 -25.52 -12.08 -66.99
N ARG A 139 -25.36 -10.76 -66.79
CA ARG A 139 -25.55 -9.76 -67.86
C ARG A 139 -24.52 -9.89 -68.97
N GLU A 140 -23.28 -10.24 -68.65
CA GLU A 140 -22.21 -10.43 -69.63
C GLU A 140 -22.51 -11.64 -70.54
N GLU A 141 -23.04 -12.73 -69.97
CA GLU A 141 -23.55 -13.89 -70.71
C GLU A 141 -24.76 -13.53 -71.60
N GLU A 142 -25.73 -12.77 -71.08
CA GLU A 142 -26.89 -12.30 -71.84
C GLU A 142 -26.49 -11.42 -73.02
N ILE A 143 -25.61 -10.45 -72.80
CA ILE A 143 -25.05 -9.60 -73.86
C ILE A 143 -24.31 -10.44 -74.90
N SER A 144 -23.54 -11.44 -74.47
CA SER A 144 -22.89 -12.36 -75.41
C SER A 144 -23.88 -13.16 -76.23
N GLY A 145 -25.01 -13.58 -75.65
CA GLY A 145 -26.11 -14.26 -76.34
C GLY A 145 -26.75 -13.35 -77.40
N LEU A 146 -27.17 -12.15 -76.98
CA LEU A 146 -27.78 -11.15 -77.86
C LEU A 146 -26.85 -10.74 -79.01
N ARG A 147 -25.53 -10.64 -78.78
CA ARG A 147 -24.56 -10.38 -79.85
C ARG A 147 -24.53 -11.50 -80.90
N LYS A 148 -24.66 -12.76 -80.49
CA LYS A 148 -24.74 -13.90 -81.42
C LYS A 148 -26.04 -13.88 -82.21
N GLU A 149 -27.16 -13.61 -81.56
CA GLU A 149 -28.47 -13.49 -82.22
C GLU A 149 -28.49 -12.33 -83.23
N LEU A 150 -27.95 -11.17 -82.87
CA LEU A 150 -27.80 -10.03 -83.76
C LEU A 150 -26.98 -10.40 -85.00
N ALA A 151 -25.82 -11.03 -84.81
CA ALA A 151 -24.96 -11.46 -85.93
C ALA A 151 -25.68 -12.47 -86.85
N ASN A 152 -26.45 -13.40 -86.30
CA ASN A 152 -27.25 -14.35 -87.08
C ASN A 152 -28.37 -13.64 -87.87
N SER A 153 -29.05 -12.67 -87.24
CA SER A 153 -30.11 -11.87 -87.88
C SER A 153 -29.56 -11.00 -89.01
N GLU A 154 -28.42 -10.34 -88.80
CA GLU A 154 -27.72 -9.57 -89.84
C GLU A 154 -27.29 -10.44 -91.01
N LYS A 155 -26.77 -11.65 -90.73
CA LYS A 155 -26.45 -12.62 -91.78
C LYS A 155 -27.69 -13.04 -92.58
N GLY A 156 -28.80 -13.36 -91.90
CA GLY A 156 -30.06 -13.73 -92.55
C GLY A 156 -30.66 -12.59 -93.39
N LYS A 157 -30.58 -11.34 -92.93
CA LYS A 157 -30.98 -10.16 -93.72
C LYS A 157 -30.14 -10.03 -94.99
N LYS A 158 -28.82 -10.21 -94.88
CA LYS A 158 -27.92 -10.15 -96.04
C LYS A 158 -28.24 -11.24 -97.06
N GLU A 159 -28.45 -12.48 -96.61
CA GLU A 159 -28.86 -13.59 -97.48
C GLU A 159 -30.19 -13.32 -98.18
N ALA A 160 -31.17 -12.73 -97.47
CA ALA A 160 -32.45 -12.36 -98.06
C ALA A 160 -32.32 -11.21 -99.09
N GLU A 161 -31.49 -10.20 -98.82
CA GLU A 161 -31.20 -9.13 -99.78
C GLU A 161 -30.50 -9.65 -101.03
N ASP A 162 -29.53 -10.55 -100.86
CA ASP A 162 -28.81 -11.17 -101.97
C ASP A 162 -29.76 -12.05 -102.82
N GLY A 163 -30.63 -12.84 -102.17
CA GLY A 163 -31.67 -13.60 -102.87
C GLY A 163 -32.69 -12.73 -103.59
N LYS A 164 -33.09 -11.59 -103.01
CA LYS A 164 -33.96 -10.60 -103.67
C LYS A 164 -33.31 -10.05 -104.94
N LYS A 165 -32.04 -9.64 -104.87
CA LYS A 165 -31.29 -9.16 -106.04
C LYS A 165 -31.18 -10.22 -107.14
N GLU A 166 -30.99 -11.49 -106.77
CA GLU A 166 -30.93 -12.59 -107.73
C GLU A 166 -32.28 -12.78 -108.46
N VAL A 167 -33.40 -12.73 -107.74
CA VAL A 167 -34.74 -12.83 -108.33
C VAL A 167 -35.04 -11.64 -109.25
N GLU A 168 -34.72 -10.42 -108.82
CA GLU A 168 -34.89 -9.21 -109.64
C GLU A 168 -34.05 -9.31 -110.93
N ALA A 169 -32.82 -9.82 -110.85
CA ALA A 169 -31.96 -10.04 -112.01
C ALA A 169 -32.53 -11.07 -113.00
N ARG A 170 -33.17 -12.14 -112.50
CA ARG A 170 -33.80 -13.17 -113.35
C ARG A 170 -35.10 -12.68 -114.01
N LEU A 171 -35.90 -11.86 -113.32
CA LEU A 171 -37.15 -11.32 -113.86
C LEU A 171 -36.93 -10.22 -114.90
N GLY A 172 -35.83 -9.46 -114.82
CA GLY A 172 -35.46 -8.47 -115.84
C GLY A 172 -34.91 -9.04 -117.15
N GLN A 173 -34.77 -10.37 -117.25
CA GLN A 173 -34.30 -11.09 -118.44
C GLN A 173 -35.44 -11.77 -119.25
N CYS A 174 -36.69 -11.64 -118.80
CA CYS A 174 -37.91 -12.04 -119.52
C CYS A 174 -38.58 -10.83 -120.17
#